data_AF-A0A9E3R426-F1
#
_entry.id   AF-A0A9E3R426-F1
#
_cell.length_a   1.000
_cell.length_b   1.000
_cell.length_c   1.000
_cell.angle_alpha   90.00
_cell.angle_beta   90.00
_cell.angle_gamma   90.00
#
_symmetry.space_group_name_H-M   'P 1'
#
loop_
_entity.id
_entity.type
_entity.pdbx_description
1 polymer ?
#
loop_
_entity_poly.entity_id
_entity_poly.type
_entity_poly.pdbx_seq_one_letter_code
_entity_poly.pdbx_strand_id
1 'polypeptide(L)'
;MSNRRPRAGRALVGVMDHAGWAVLITVRPPGALLDRRRVALTEAGLPVMPHHHEGQRLELAKAVALVRQVERSAQRCSEAALSTLAAELGVEPTGIALRVCPPLPGTVEARIQNYRAMCVADWVMYRRALAAAATARGWAVHWYEPKQALDEADRVLGGTLKQHLAAARAEAGAPWQKDHQLAMAAAIAASKTRRRPATRR
;
A
#
# COMPACT_ATOMS: atom_id res chain seq x y z
N MET A 1 -11.59 15.65 38.42
CA MET A 1 -12.17 15.34 37.10
C MET A 1 -11.04 15.23 36.09
N SER A 2 -10.63 14.01 35.73
CA SER A 2 -9.50 13.77 34.82
C SER A 2 -9.98 13.83 33.37
N ASN A 3 -9.58 14.89 32.66
CA ASN A 3 -9.87 15.09 31.24
C ASN A 3 -8.98 14.15 30.41
N ARG A 4 -9.39 12.89 30.24
CA ARG A 4 -8.78 12.00 29.24
C ARG A 4 -9.18 12.51 27.87
N ARG A 5 -8.24 13.16 27.16
CA ARG A 5 -8.34 13.33 25.71
C ARG A 5 -8.71 11.95 25.10
N PRO A 6 -9.72 11.86 24.22
CA PRO A 6 -9.99 10.63 23.50
C PRO A 6 -8.69 10.19 22.82
N ARG A 7 -8.31 8.91 22.96
CA ARG A 7 -7.17 8.38 22.19
C ARG A 7 -7.47 8.68 20.72
N ALA A 8 -6.65 9.51 20.08
CA ALA A 8 -6.72 9.74 18.65
C ALA A 8 -6.81 8.36 17.97
N GLY A 9 -7.93 8.11 17.29
CA GLY A 9 -8.21 6.79 16.71
C GLY A 9 -7.09 6.44 15.74
N ARG A 10 -6.55 5.23 15.83
CA ARG A 10 -5.54 4.75 14.89
C ARG A 10 -6.24 4.31 13.60
N ALA A 11 -5.66 4.64 12.45
CA ALA A 11 -6.05 4.07 11.17
C ALA A 11 -4.91 3.27 10.54
N LEU A 12 -5.25 2.25 9.76
CA LEU A 12 -4.30 1.47 8.96
C LEU A 12 -4.75 1.53 7.51
N VAL A 13 -3.80 1.75 6.61
CA VAL A 13 -4.05 1.79 5.16
C VAL A 13 -3.62 0.45 4.57
N GLY A 14 -4.48 -0.20 3.80
CA GLY A 14 -4.12 -1.34 2.99
C GLY A 14 -4.12 -0.97 1.52
N VAL A 15 -3.16 -1.52 0.78
CA VAL A 15 -2.93 -1.16 -0.62
C VAL A 15 -3.04 -2.38 -1.50
N MET A 16 -3.76 -2.24 -2.61
CA MET A 16 -3.58 -3.07 -3.79
C MET A 16 -3.04 -2.20 -4.91
N ASP A 17 -1.79 -2.45 -5.30
CA ASP A 17 -1.13 -1.74 -6.39
C ASP A 17 -1.39 -2.37 -7.74
N HIS A 18 -1.49 -1.50 -8.73
CA HIS A 18 -1.38 -1.82 -10.13
C HIS A 18 -0.28 -0.98 -10.80
N ALA A 19 0.05 -1.27 -12.05
CA ALA A 19 1.00 -0.46 -12.79
C ALA A 19 0.50 1.00 -12.90
N GLY A 20 1.18 1.91 -12.19
CA GLY A 20 0.92 3.35 -12.20
C GLY A 20 -0.27 3.83 -11.36
N TRP A 21 -0.94 2.97 -10.61
CA TRP A 21 -2.04 3.37 -9.72
C TRP A 21 -2.27 2.38 -8.58
N ALA A 22 -3.01 2.75 -7.54
CA ALA A 22 -3.38 1.83 -6.47
C ALA A 22 -4.77 2.10 -5.91
N VAL A 23 -5.38 1.05 -5.35
CA VAL A 23 -6.51 1.17 -4.42
C VAL A 23 -5.96 1.27 -3.00
N LEU A 24 -6.38 2.31 -2.27
CA LEU A 24 -6.14 2.46 -0.84
C LEU A 24 -7.46 2.21 -0.11
N ILE A 25 -7.43 1.29 0.84
CA ILE A 25 -8.51 1.05 1.79
C ILE A 25 -8.01 1.40 3.17
N THR A 26 -8.65 2.35 3.82
CA THR A 26 -8.28 2.75 5.18
C THR A 26 -9.28 2.21 6.17
N VAL A 27 -8.78 1.54 7.21
CA VAL A 27 -9.62 0.95 8.26
C VAL A 27 -9.26 1.48 9.64
N ARG A 28 -10.27 1.62 10.49
CA ARG A 28 -10.10 1.71 11.94
C ARG A 28 -10.04 0.30 12.51
N PRO A 29 -9.04 -0.06 13.32
CA PRO A 29 -9.03 -1.32 14.03
C PRO A 29 -10.31 -1.50 14.88
N PRO A 30 -10.88 -2.71 14.91
CA PRO A 30 -10.32 -3.93 14.32
C PRO A 30 -10.60 -4.11 12.81
N GLY A 31 -11.51 -3.34 12.19
CA GLY A 31 -11.75 -3.46 10.75
C GLY A 31 -12.94 -2.67 10.20
N ALA A 32 -13.28 -1.52 10.79
CA ALA A 32 -14.31 -0.64 10.23
C ALA A 32 -13.72 0.18 9.08
N LEU A 33 -14.42 0.29 7.95
CA LEU A 33 -13.99 1.12 6.83
C LEU A 33 -14.01 2.60 7.26
N LEU A 34 -13.00 3.37 6.83
CA LEU A 34 -12.95 4.82 7.00
C LEU A 34 -12.89 5.55 5.67
N ASP A 35 -12.15 5.00 4.71
CA ASP A 35 -11.93 5.63 3.41
C ASP A 35 -11.64 4.55 2.36
N ARG A 36 -12.09 4.81 1.14
CA ARG A 36 -11.73 4.06 -0.07
C ARG A 36 -11.40 5.07 -1.16
N ARG A 37 -10.20 4.98 -1.73
CA ARG A 37 -9.80 5.80 -2.88
C ARG A 37 -8.92 5.06 -3.86
N ARG A 38 -8.94 5.53 -5.10
CA ARG A 38 -7.96 5.18 -6.13
C ARG A 38 -7.00 6.34 -6.28
N VAL A 39 -5.71 6.06 -6.32
CA VAL A 39 -4.65 7.08 -6.49
C VAL A 39 -3.79 6.74 -7.69
N ALA A 40 -3.38 7.77 -8.44
CA ALA A 40 -2.33 7.64 -9.44
C ALA A 40 -0.96 7.59 -8.74
N LEU A 41 -0.08 6.72 -9.21
CA LEU A 41 1.29 6.57 -8.70
C LEU A 41 2.34 7.02 -9.73
N THR A 42 1.90 7.69 -10.78
CA THR A 42 2.74 8.23 -11.84
C THR A 42 2.11 9.53 -12.34
N GLU A 43 2.92 10.55 -12.60
CA GLU A 43 2.44 11.80 -13.20
C GLU A 43 1.92 11.58 -14.62
N ALA A 44 0.99 12.44 -15.03
CA ALA A 44 0.45 12.42 -16.39
C ALA A 44 1.56 12.57 -17.43
N GLY A 45 1.46 11.81 -18.52
CA GLY A 45 2.41 11.84 -19.63
C GLY A 45 3.63 10.93 -19.46
N LEU A 46 3.81 10.28 -18.31
CA LEU A 46 4.86 9.27 -18.11
C LEU A 46 4.30 7.85 -18.26
N PRO A 47 5.13 6.90 -18.74
CA PRO A 47 4.72 5.51 -18.85
C PRO A 47 4.59 4.86 -17.48
N VAL A 48 3.65 3.92 -17.38
CA VAL A 48 3.37 3.21 -16.12
C VAL A 48 4.19 1.93 -15.94
N MET A 49 4.85 1.45 -17.00
CA MET A 49 5.65 0.21 -16.98
C MET A 49 7.01 0.39 -17.69
N PRO A 50 7.86 1.34 -17.24
CA PRO A 50 9.11 1.67 -17.91
C PRO A 50 10.11 0.51 -17.96
N HIS A 51 10.05 -0.48 -17.07
CA HIS A 51 10.87 -1.69 -17.20
C HIS A 51 10.25 -2.67 -18.20
N HIS A 52 8.95 -2.97 -18.05
CA HIS A 52 8.29 -4.06 -18.77
C HIS A 52 8.02 -3.75 -20.24
N HIS A 53 7.64 -2.52 -20.57
CA HIS A 53 7.17 -2.17 -21.90
C HIS A 53 8.02 -1.10 -22.57
N GLU A 54 7.90 0.16 -22.15
CA GLU A 54 8.45 1.28 -22.91
C GLU A 54 9.97 1.26 -22.96
N GLY A 55 10.63 0.90 -21.85
CA GLY A 55 12.09 0.77 -21.81
C GLY A 55 12.66 -0.32 -22.71
N GLN A 56 11.88 -1.36 -23.05
CA GLN A 56 12.34 -2.45 -23.92
C GLN A 56 12.50 -2.02 -25.39
N ARG A 57 11.95 -0.86 -25.76
CA ARG A 57 12.03 -0.29 -27.12
C ARG A 57 13.13 0.77 -27.25
N LEU A 58 13.90 0.98 -26.19
CA LEU A 58 14.91 2.03 -26.11
C LEU A 58 16.30 1.42 -25.97
N GLU A 59 17.30 2.17 -26.43
CA GLU A 59 18.69 1.92 -26.04
C GLU A 59 18.82 1.90 -24.51
N LEU A 60 19.65 0.99 -23.98
CA LEU A 60 19.72 0.70 -22.55
C LEU A 60 19.90 1.96 -21.69
N ALA A 61 20.78 2.87 -22.08
CA ALA A 61 21.01 4.12 -21.36
C ALA A 61 19.75 5.01 -21.30
N LYS A 62 18.97 5.06 -22.40
CA LYS A 62 17.70 5.80 -22.46
C LYS A 62 16.62 5.10 -21.63
N ALA A 63 16.57 3.77 -21.65
CA ALA A 63 15.66 2.98 -20.83
C ALA A 63 15.92 3.20 -19.33
N VAL A 64 17.19 3.22 -18.91
CA VAL A 64 17.60 3.53 -17.54
C VAL A 64 17.15 4.95 -17.16
N ALA A 65 17.42 5.94 -18.01
CA ALA A 65 17.02 7.32 -17.75
C ALA A 65 15.50 7.46 -17.59
N LEU A 66 14.72 6.78 -18.42
CA LEU A 66 13.27 6.73 -18.35
C LEU A 66 12.80 6.09 -17.03
N VAL A 67 13.33 4.93 -16.65
CA VAL A 67 13.02 4.29 -15.37
C VAL A 67 13.29 5.24 -14.21
N ARG A 68 14.45 5.91 -14.18
CA ARG A 68 14.78 6.86 -13.11
C ARG A 68 13.82 8.05 -13.08
N GLN A 69 13.34 8.51 -14.24
CA GLN A 69 12.34 9.57 -14.32
C GLN A 69 11.01 9.13 -13.71
N VAL A 70 10.54 7.93 -14.05
CA VAL A 70 9.31 7.37 -13.48
C VAL A 70 9.46 7.06 -12.00
N GLU A 71 10.62 6.57 -11.52
CA GLU A 71 10.90 6.35 -10.09
C GLU A 71 10.71 7.64 -9.28
N ARG A 72 11.25 8.77 -9.76
CA ARG A 72 11.08 10.09 -9.12
C ARG A 72 9.62 10.55 -9.15
N SER A 73 8.92 10.29 -10.25
CA SER A 73 7.49 10.59 -10.36
C SER A 73 6.68 9.79 -9.35
N ALA A 74 6.97 8.50 -9.22
CA ALA A 74 6.29 7.61 -8.28
C ALA A 74 6.50 8.02 -6.82
N GLN A 75 7.69 8.49 -6.48
CA GLN A 75 7.97 9.07 -5.16
C GLN A 75 7.07 10.28 -4.88
N ARG A 76 7.05 11.28 -5.77
CA ARG A 76 6.21 12.48 -5.61
C ARG A 76 4.72 12.14 -5.54
N CYS A 77 4.22 11.29 -6.43
CA CYS A 77 2.82 10.88 -6.42
C CYS A 77 2.45 10.12 -5.15
N SER A 78 3.31 9.22 -4.67
CA SER A 78 3.09 8.48 -3.42
C SER A 78 3.04 9.43 -2.22
N GLU A 79 3.98 10.38 -2.14
CA GLU A 79 3.99 11.40 -1.09
C GLU A 79 2.73 12.25 -1.12
N ALA A 80 2.37 12.79 -2.29
CA ALA A 80 1.16 13.59 -2.43
C ALA A 80 -0.10 12.80 -2.04
N ALA A 81 -0.25 11.58 -2.55
CA ALA A 81 -1.40 10.72 -2.27
C ALA A 81 -1.56 10.42 -0.76
N LEU A 82 -0.47 10.07 -0.07
CA LEU A 82 -0.53 9.80 1.37
C LEU A 82 -0.70 11.09 2.19
N SER A 83 -0.19 12.23 1.72
CA SER A 83 -0.43 13.54 2.34
C SER A 83 -1.90 13.93 2.29
N THR A 84 -2.51 13.82 1.11
CA THR A 84 -3.93 14.12 0.90
C THR A 84 -4.81 13.20 1.75
N LEU A 85 -4.51 11.89 1.76
CA LEU A 85 -5.22 10.95 2.63
C LEU A 85 -5.16 11.37 4.11
N ALA A 86 -3.96 11.66 4.63
CA ALA A 86 -3.79 12.03 6.03
C ALA A 86 -4.55 13.31 6.39
N ALA A 87 -4.53 14.30 5.50
CA ALA A 87 -5.21 15.58 5.70
C ALA A 87 -6.74 15.45 5.72
N GLU A 88 -7.30 14.51 4.96
CA GLU A 88 -8.76 14.36 4.79
C GLU A 88 -9.39 13.35 5.78
N LEU A 89 -8.63 12.38 6.30
CA LEU A 89 -9.19 11.23 7.04
C LEU A 89 -9.75 11.61 8.43
N GLY A 90 -9.40 12.77 8.98
CA GLY A 90 -9.82 13.22 10.32
C GLY A 90 -9.29 12.37 11.49
N VAL A 91 -8.55 11.30 11.20
CA VAL A 91 -7.79 10.46 12.14
C VAL A 91 -6.42 10.16 11.55
N GLU A 92 -5.38 10.08 12.37
CA GLU A 92 -4.02 9.86 11.90
C GLU A 92 -3.79 8.38 11.53
N PRO A 93 -3.40 8.06 10.28
CA PRO A 93 -2.93 6.73 9.95
C PRO A 93 -1.63 6.43 10.68
N THR A 94 -1.46 5.20 11.14
CA THR A 94 -0.27 4.76 11.88
C THR A 94 0.53 3.69 11.15
N GLY A 95 0.06 3.26 9.99
CA GLY A 95 0.72 2.23 9.21
C GLY A 95 0.07 2.00 7.85
N ILE A 96 0.84 1.38 6.97
CA ILE A 96 0.44 0.98 5.63
C ILE A 96 0.80 -0.50 5.42
N ALA A 97 -0.10 -1.26 4.81
CA ALA A 97 0.09 -2.64 4.42
C ALA A 97 0.29 -2.74 2.91
N LEU A 98 1.47 -3.22 2.51
CA LEU A 98 1.92 -3.34 1.13
C LEU A 98 2.26 -4.80 0.82
N ARG A 99 2.03 -5.24 -0.42
CA ARG A 99 2.43 -6.57 -0.86
C ARG A 99 3.95 -6.73 -0.79
N VAL A 100 4.43 -7.89 -0.34
CA VAL A 100 5.87 -8.23 -0.34
C VAL A 100 6.50 -7.98 -1.72
N CYS A 101 7.68 -7.36 -1.72
CA CYS A 101 8.46 -7.14 -2.93
C CYS A 101 9.38 -8.35 -3.19
N PRO A 102 9.31 -9.01 -4.37
CA PRO A 102 10.32 -9.99 -4.73
C PRO A 102 11.71 -9.36 -4.79
N PRO A 103 12.78 -10.14 -4.56
CA PRO A 103 14.14 -9.66 -4.72
C PRO A 103 14.38 -9.25 -6.19
N LEU A 104 15.14 -8.18 -6.37
CA LEU A 104 15.54 -7.67 -7.69
C LEU A 104 17.05 -7.47 -7.74
N PRO A 105 17.66 -7.56 -8.93
CA PRO A 105 19.02 -7.08 -9.16
C PRO A 105 19.24 -5.66 -8.63
N GLY A 106 20.47 -5.36 -8.20
CA GLY A 106 20.81 -4.10 -7.54
C GLY A 106 20.66 -2.87 -8.44
N THR A 107 20.94 -3.01 -9.74
CA THR A 107 20.95 -1.90 -10.70
C THR A 107 19.72 -1.94 -11.62
N VAL A 108 19.40 -0.80 -12.25
CA VAL A 108 18.27 -0.70 -13.20
C VAL A 108 18.60 -1.44 -14.48
N GLU A 109 19.83 -1.32 -14.95
CA GLU A 109 20.40 -2.03 -16.09
C GLU A 109 20.19 -3.53 -15.95
N ALA A 110 20.61 -4.10 -14.81
CA ALA A 110 20.49 -5.53 -14.55
C ALA A 110 19.03 -5.98 -14.42
N ARG A 111 18.12 -5.11 -13.97
CA ARG A 111 16.68 -5.40 -13.95
C ARG A 111 16.10 -5.43 -15.36
N ILE A 112 16.45 -4.46 -16.20
CA ILE A 112 15.98 -4.36 -17.59
C ILE A 112 16.42 -5.59 -18.40
N GLN A 113 17.68 -6.01 -18.24
CA GLN A 113 18.27 -7.13 -18.98
C GLN A 113 17.86 -8.52 -18.46
N ASN A 114 17.27 -8.60 -17.27
CA ASN A 114 16.80 -9.85 -16.69
C ASN A 114 15.29 -10.00 -16.88
N TYR A 115 14.86 -10.95 -17.72
CA TYR A 115 13.45 -11.16 -18.05
C TYR A 115 12.51 -11.23 -16.82
N ARG A 116 12.90 -11.99 -15.79
CA ARG A 116 12.07 -12.14 -14.57
C ARG A 116 12.00 -10.84 -13.78
N ALA A 117 13.13 -10.15 -13.63
CA ALA A 117 13.19 -8.88 -12.90
C ALA A 117 12.41 -7.79 -13.64
N MET A 118 12.63 -7.66 -14.94
CA MET A 118 11.94 -6.73 -15.84
C MET A 118 10.42 -6.86 -15.72
N CYS A 119 9.91 -8.09 -15.70
CA CYS A 119 8.47 -8.34 -15.61
C CYS A 119 7.80 -7.79 -14.35
N VAL A 120 8.55 -7.70 -13.24
CA VAL A 120 7.99 -7.36 -11.91
C VAL A 120 8.54 -6.05 -11.32
N ALA A 121 9.57 -5.46 -11.93
CA ALA A 121 10.28 -4.31 -11.40
C ALA A 121 9.41 -3.06 -11.25
N ASP A 122 8.46 -2.85 -12.16
CA ASP A 122 7.55 -1.69 -12.11
C ASP A 122 6.66 -1.72 -10.86
N TRP A 123 6.06 -2.86 -10.54
CA TRP A 123 5.23 -3.03 -9.34
C TRP A 123 6.07 -2.86 -8.05
N VAL A 124 7.29 -3.39 -8.03
CA VAL A 124 8.22 -3.22 -6.89
C VAL A 124 8.59 -1.76 -6.70
N MET A 125 8.81 -1.01 -7.78
CA MET A 125 9.09 0.43 -7.75
C MET A 125 7.95 1.19 -7.06
N TYR A 126 6.69 0.98 -7.47
CA TYR A 126 5.53 1.65 -6.86
C TYR A 126 5.36 1.31 -5.39
N ARG A 127 5.52 0.03 -5.01
CA ARG A 127 5.44 -0.39 -3.60
C ARG A 127 6.54 0.24 -2.76
N ARG A 128 7.77 0.32 -3.27
CA ARG A 128 8.88 0.99 -2.57
C ARG A 128 8.66 2.49 -2.43
N ALA A 129 8.08 3.14 -3.43
CA ALA A 129 7.72 4.56 -3.35
C ALA A 129 6.68 4.81 -2.26
N LEU A 130 5.61 4.01 -2.19
CA LEU A 130 4.62 4.08 -1.11
C LEU A 130 5.22 3.78 0.26
N ALA A 131 6.09 2.77 0.38
CA ALA A 131 6.77 2.43 1.62
C ALA A 131 7.66 3.58 2.13
N ALA A 132 8.41 4.22 1.22
CA ALA A 132 9.24 5.37 1.54
C ALA A 132 8.39 6.57 1.99
N ALA A 133 7.32 6.89 1.25
CA ALA A 133 6.40 7.97 1.58
C ALA A 133 5.70 7.76 2.94
N ALA A 134 5.35 6.53 3.28
CA ALA A 134 4.78 6.17 4.59
C ALA A 134 5.83 6.28 5.71
N THR A 135 7.05 5.78 5.47
CA THR A 135 8.14 5.84 6.46
C THR A 135 8.52 7.28 6.78
N ALA A 136 8.58 8.16 5.78
CA ALA A 136 8.84 9.60 5.97
C ALA A 136 7.79 10.30 6.85
N ARG A 137 6.57 9.72 6.97
CA ARG A 137 5.49 10.19 7.85
C ARG A 137 5.47 9.52 9.22
N GLY A 138 6.42 8.62 9.49
CA GLY A 138 6.44 7.83 10.72
C GLY A 138 5.42 6.69 10.76
N TRP A 139 4.82 6.34 9.61
CA TRP A 139 3.89 5.21 9.53
C TRP A 139 4.67 3.90 9.48
N ALA A 140 4.20 2.88 10.20
CA ALA A 140 4.77 1.55 10.10
C ALA A 140 4.47 0.92 8.73
N VAL A 141 5.48 0.35 8.07
CA VAL A 141 5.28 -0.42 6.84
C VAL A 141 5.13 -1.90 7.19
N HIS A 142 3.98 -2.47 6.81
CA HIS A 142 3.65 -3.87 6.99
C HIS A 142 3.69 -4.56 5.62
N TRP A 143 4.49 -5.61 5.49
CA TRP A 143 4.56 -6.39 4.27
C TRP A 143 3.68 -7.63 4.39
N TYR A 144 2.76 -7.83 3.44
CA TYR A 144 1.84 -8.96 3.47
C TYR A 144 2.02 -9.88 2.27
N GLU A 145 1.75 -11.17 2.49
CA GLU A 145 1.64 -12.17 1.44
C GLU A 145 0.18 -12.26 0.96
N PRO A 146 -0.11 -12.03 -0.34
CA PRO A 146 -1.49 -11.95 -0.84
C PRO A 146 -2.33 -13.21 -0.56
N LYS A 147 -1.69 -14.38 -0.62
CA LYS A 147 -2.36 -15.67 -0.39
C LYS A 147 -2.75 -15.88 1.08
N GLN A 148 -2.13 -15.14 2.00
CA GLN A 148 -2.34 -15.29 3.43
C GLN A 148 -3.17 -14.15 4.03
N ALA A 149 -3.20 -12.98 3.37
CA ALA A 149 -3.79 -11.76 3.93
C ALA A 149 -5.24 -11.91 4.42
N LEU A 150 -6.08 -12.65 3.69
CA LEU A 150 -7.47 -12.91 4.09
C LEU A 150 -7.52 -13.76 5.38
N ASP A 151 -6.78 -14.86 5.43
CA ASP A 151 -6.74 -15.74 6.60
C ASP A 151 -6.16 -15.04 7.83
N GLU A 152 -5.14 -14.20 7.62
CA GLU A 152 -4.57 -13.39 8.70
C GLU A 152 -5.55 -12.36 9.24
N ALA A 153 -6.29 -11.67 8.35
CA ALA A 153 -7.31 -10.71 8.73
C ALA A 153 -8.45 -11.39 9.48
N ASP A 154 -8.90 -12.55 9.02
CA ASP A 154 -9.96 -13.32 9.66
C ASP A 154 -9.55 -13.79 11.06
N ARG A 155 -8.27 -14.17 11.24
CA ARG A 155 -7.70 -14.47 12.56
C ARG A 155 -7.70 -13.26 13.49
N VAL A 156 -7.37 -12.06 13.00
CA VAL A 156 -7.44 -10.82 13.79
C VAL A 156 -8.88 -10.51 14.21
N LEU A 157 -9.85 -10.82 13.35
CA LEU A 157 -11.28 -10.56 13.57
C LEU A 157 -12.03 -11.71 14.27
N GLY A 158 -11.34 -12.79 14.64
CA GLY A 158 -11.97 -13.95 15.28
C GLY A 158 -13.01 -14.66 14.41
N GLY A 159 -12.78 -14.76 13.09
CA GLY A 159 -13.66 -15.48 12.16
C GLY A 159 -14.77 -14.64 11.52
N THR A 160 -14.76 -13.32 11.70
CA THR A 160 -15.83 -12.42 11.23
C THR A 160 -15.47 -11.59 10.00
N LEU A 161 -14.38 -11.89 9.28
CA LEU A 161 -13.93 -11.10 8.13
C LEU A 161 -15.03 -10.90 7.07
N LYS A 162 -15.81 -11.95 6.78
CA LYS A 162 -16.90 -11.87 5.79
C LYS A 162 -17.94 -10.80 6.15
N GLN A 163 -18.25 -10.64 7.44
CA GLN A 163 -19.19 -9.63 7.92
C GLN A 163 -18.63 -8.22 7.73
N HIS A 164 -17.35 -8.02 8.07
CA HIS A 164 -16.65 -6.75 7.85
C HIS A 164 -16.58 -6.37 6.37
N LEU A 165 -16.25 -7.32 5.48
CA LEU A 165 -16.22 -7.09 4.04
C LEU A 165 -17.61 -6.76 3.47
N ALA A 166 -18.66 -7.39 3.99
CA ALA A 166 -20.05 -7.11 3.59
C ALA A 166 -20.50 -5.72 4.05
N ALA A 167 -20.20 -5.35 5.30
CA ALA A 167 -20.49 -4.02 5.84
C ALA A 167 -19.78 -2.92 5.04
N ALA A 168 -18.48 -3.09 4.78
CA ALA A 168 -17.70 -2.14 3.97
C ALA A 168 -18.23 -2.03 2.53
N ARG A 169 -18.69 -3.13 1.93
CA ARG A 169 -19.36 -3.10 0.62
C ARG A 169 -20.66 -2.28 0.64
N ALA A 170 -21.48 -2.47 1.67
CA ALA A 170 -22.74 -1.75 1.81
C ALA A 170 -22.52 -0.25 1.99
N GLU A 171 -21.48 0.13 2.74
CA GLU A 171 -21.10 1.53 2.99
C GLU A 171 -20.45 2.19 1.76
N ALA A 172 -19.49 1.53 1.12
CA ALA A 172 -18.72 2.11 0.02
C ALA A 172 -19.44 2.07 -1.33
N GLY A 173 -20.42 1.16 -1.49
CA GLY A 173 -21.07 0.91 -2.77
C GLY A 173 -20.10 0.39 -3.85
N ALA A 174 -20.56 0.36 -5.10
CA ALA A 174 -19.74 -0.05 -6.23
C ALA A 174 -18.67 1.03 -6.57
N PRO A 175 -17.48 0.64 -7.07
CA PRO A 175 -16.98 -0.74 -7.24
C PRO A 175 -16.44 -1.36 -5.93
N TRP A 176 -16.73 -2.65 -5.69
CA TRP A 176 -16.19 -3.40 -4.55
C TRP A 176 -15.71 -4.80 -4.99
N GLN A 177 -14.47 -4.86 -5.42
CA GLN A 177 -13.86 -6.03 -6.08
C GLN A 177 -12.82 -6.71 -5.21
N LYS A 178 -12.25 -7.82 -5.68
CA LYS A 178 -11.22 -8.60 -4.98
C LYS A 178 -10.05 -7.73 -4.50
N ASP A 179 -9.63 -6.75 -5.30
CA ASP A 179 -8.57 -5.81 -4.92
C ASP A 179 -8.90 -4.98 -3.68
N HIS A 180 -10.15 -4.54 -3.55
CA HIS A 180 -10.63 -3.79 -2.38
C HIS A 180 -10.67 -4.70 -1.15
N GLN A 181 -11.18 -5.93 -1.31
CA GLN A 181 -11.24 -6.90 -0.21
C GLN A 181 -9.84 -7.29 0.28
N LEU A 182 -8.90 -7.49 -0.64
CA LEU A 182 -7.52 -7.84 -0.31
C LEU A 182 -6.77 -6.67 0.33
N ALA A 183 -6.95 -5.44 -0.16
CA ALA A 183 -6.42 -4.24 0.50
C ALA A 183 -7.01 -4.08 1.91
N MET A 184 -8.32 -4.22 2.08
CA MET A 184 -8.96 -4.14 3.41
C MET A 184 -8.42 -5.21 4.36
N ALA A 185 -8.32 -6.45 3.90
CA ALA A 185 -7.77 -7.55 4.69
C ALA A 185 -6.32 -7.30 5.10
N ALA A 186 -5.48 -6.79 4.19
CA ALA A 186 -4.11 -6.42 4.51
C ALA A 186 -4.03 -5.36 5.62
N ALA A 187 -4.89 -4.34 5.57
CA ALA A 187 -4.97 -3.31 6.61
C ALA A 187 -5.38 -3.88 7.98
N ILE A 188 -6.38 -4.78 7.99
CA ILE A 188 -6.84 -5.49 9.18
C ILE A 188 -5.73 -6.39 9.74
N ALA A 189 -5.07 -7.19 8.90
CA ALA A 189 -3.98 -8.06 9.30
C ALA A 189 -2.79 -7.28 9.88
N ALA A 190 -2.52 -6.06 9.38
CA ALA A 190 -1.50 -5.16 9.93
C ALA A 190 -1.86 -4.59 11.32
N SER A 191 -3.14 -4.60 11.70
CA SER A 191 -3.60 -4.09 13.00
C SER A 191 -3.26 -4.98 14.19
N LYS A 192 -2.64 -6.17 13.98
CA LYS A 192 -2.15 -7.09 15.02
C LYS A 192 -1.49 -6.29 16.15
N THR A 193 -2.21 -6.17 17.27
CA THR A 193 -1.76 -5.43 18.43
C THR A 193 -0.43 -6.04 18.89
N ARG A 194 0.67 -5.27 18.92
CA ARG A 194 1.79 -5.65 19.79
C ARG A 194 1.21 -5.72 21.21
N ARG A 195 0.98 -6.92 21.73
CA ARG A 195 0.83 -7.10 23.19
C ARG A 195 2.11 -6.51 23.79
N ARG A 196 2.00 -5.39 24.51
CA ARG A 196 3.10 -5.00 25.42
C ARG A 196 3.33 -6.22 26.31
N PRO A 197 4.57 -6.72 26.47
CA PRO A 197 4.83 -7.70 27.51
C PRO A 197 4.38 -7.07 28.82
N ALA A 198 3.58 -7.81 29.59
CA ALA A 198 3.27 -7.41 30.95
C ALA A 198 4.61 -7.28 31.66
N THR A 199 4.98 -6.06 32.04
CA THR A 199 6.06 -5.83 32.99
C THR A 199 5.71 -6.61 34.24
N ARG A 200 6.35 -7.77 34.43
CA ARG A 200 6.39 -8.44 35.72
C ARG A 200 7.11 -7.47 36.67
N ARG A 201 6.38 -7.05 37.71
CA ARG A 201 6.96 -6.42 38.89
C ARG A 201 7.73 -7.47 39.68
#